data_AF-A0A2L0BJH1-F1
#
_entry.id   AF-A0A2L0BJH1-F1
#
_cell.length_a   1.000
_cell.length_b   1.000
_cell.length_c   1.000
_cell.angle_alpha   90.00
_cell.angle_beta   90.00
_cell.angle_gamma   90.00
#
_symmetry.space_group_name_H-M   'P 1'
#
loop_
_entity.id
_entity.type
_entity.pdbx_description
1 polymer ?
#
loop_
_entity_poly.entity_id
_entity_poly.type
_entity_poly.pdbx_seq_one_letter_code
_entity_poly.pdbx_strand_id
1 'polypeptide(L)'
;VRCVAQMVNSQASNIKSGWKNIFSVFHLAASDQEEAIVELAFQTTGKIITELYDKQFSSMIDSFQDAVKCLSEFACNARFLDTSMEAIRYVRSCANSVSSCAHLFAEHAGMETDVTVAEEDRIWVRGWFPLLFSLSCVVNRCKLDVRTRALTVMFEIIKTYGDTFRSHWWKDLFKILFRIFDNMKLPEQHTEKAEW
;
A
#
# COMPACT_ATOMS: atom_id res chain seq x y z
N VAL A 1 -10.84 -9.49 -15.40
CA VAL A 1 -9.46 -9.78 -14.94
C VAL A 1 -8.57 -10.36 -16.05
N ARG A 2 -8.91 -11.50 -16.67
CA ARG A 2 -8.07 -12.14 -17.71
C ARG A 2 -7.62 -11.21 -18.85
N CYS A 3 -8.52 -10.44 -19.45
CA CYS A 3 -8.18 -9.50 -20.51
C CYS A 3 -7.17 -8.43 -20.05
N VAL A 4 -7.34 -7.88 -18.84
CA VAL A 4 -6.44 -6.88 -18.26
C VAL A 4 -5.08 -7.49 -17.96
N ALA A 5 -5.03 -8.71 -17.41
CA ALA A 5 -3.78 -9.42 -17.18
C ALA A 5 -3.01 -9.69 -18.49
N GLN A 6 -3.72 -10.11 -19.54
CA GLN A 6 -3.13 -10.30 -20.86
C GLN A 6 -2.63 -8.97 -21.48
N MET A 7 -3.37 -7.88 -21.30
CA MET A 7 -2.95 -6.55 -21.74
C MET A 7 -1.66 -6.11 -21.05
N VAL A 8 -1.53 -6.29 -19.73
CA VAL A 8 -0.28 -6.01 -19.00
C VAL A 8 0.85 -6.90 -19.52
N ASN A 9 0.62 -8.20 -19.70
CA ASN A 9 1.66 -9.13 -20.12
C ASN A 9 2.18 -8.88 -21.54
N SER A 10 1.31 -8.46 -22.45
CA SER A 10 1.64 -8.32 -23.88
C SER A 10 1.94 -6.89 -24.31
N GLN A 11 1.43 -5.88 -23.58
CA GLN A 11 1.42 -4.49 -24.03
C GLN A 11 1.94 -3.50 -22.98
N ALA A 12 2.56 -3.95 -21.88
CA ALA A 12 3.03 -3.08 -20.79
C ALA A 12 3.83 -1.84 -21.24
N SER A 13 4.70 -1.97 -22.25
CA SER A 13 5.52 -0.85 -22.77
C SER A 13 4.69 0.22 -23.50
N ASN A 14 3.52 -0.17 -24.02
CA ASN A 14 2.62 0.68 -24.79
C ASN A 14 1.56 1.36 -23.91
N ILE A 15 1.42 0.96 -22.64
CA ILE A 15 0.48 1.57 -21.69
C ILE A 15 1.12 2.85 -21.14
N LYS A 16 0.67 4.00 -21.66
CA LYS A 16 1.08 5.33 -21.18
C LYS A 16 0.12 5.90 -20.15
N SER A 17 -1.17 5.63 -20.35
CA SER A 17 -2.25 5.96 -19.44
C SER A 17 -3.11 4.71 -19.22
N GLY A 18 -3.82 4.64 -18.09
CA GLY A 18 -4.69 3.49 -17.75
C GLY A 18 -4.18 2.61 -16.61
N TRP A 19 -2.96 2.82 -16.09
CA TRP A 19 -2.46 2.10 -14.92
C TRP A 19 -3.39 2.19 -13.70
N LYS A 20 -3.99 3.36 -13.45
CA LYS A 20 -5.02 3.52 -12.40
C LYS A 20 -6.21 2.58 -12.59
N ASN A 21 -6.70 2.46 -13.83
CA ASN A 21 -7.83 1.58 -14.16
C ASN A 21 -7.45 0.10 -14.03
N ILE A 22 -6.22 -0.25 -14.41
CA ILE A 22 -5.67 -1.61 -14.26
C ILE A 22 -5.65 -1.98 -12.77
N PHE A 23 -5.08 -1.14 -11.91
CA PHE A 23 -5.08 -1.36 -10.46
C PHE A 23 -6.48 -1.34 -9.85
N SER A 24 -7.41 -0.52 -10.38
CA SER A 24 -8.81 -0.54 -9.94
C SER A 24 -9.48 -1.89 -10.22
N VAL A 25 -9.24 -2.49 -11.41
CA VAL A 25 -9.76 -3.82 -11.74
C VAL A 25 -9.13 -4.89 -10.85
N PHE A 26 -7.82 -4.83 -10.59
CA PHE A 26 -7.17 -5.79 -9.70
C PHE A 26 -7.57 -5.60 -8.24
N HIS A 27 -7.83 -4.38 -7.79
CA HIS A 27 -8.35 -4.10 -6.46
C HIS A 27 -9.73 -4.73 -6.24
N LEU A 28 -10.64 -4.62 -7.22
CA LEU A 28 -11.93 -5.30 -7.16
C LEU A 28 -11.76 -6.83 -7.12
N ALA A 29 -10.86 -7.36 -7.95
CA ALA A 29 -10.54 -8.78 -7.99
C ALA A 29 -9.87 -9.29 -6.69
N ALA A 30 -9.16 -8.44 -5.97
CA ALA A 30 -8.44 -8.81 -4.75
C ALA A 30 -9.38 -9.27 -3.62
N SER A 31 -10.62 -8.76 -3.59
CA SER A 31 -11.66 -9.15 -2.63
C SER A 31 -12.53 -10.33 -3.10
N ASP A 32 -12.25 -10.91 -4.27
CA ASP A 32 -13.02 -12.03 -4.81
C ASP A 32 -12.84 -13.30 -3.95
N GLN A 33 -13.79 -14.22 -4.06
CA GLN A 33 -13.76 -15.50 -3.37
C GLN A 33 -13.16 -16.61 -4.25
N GLU A 34 -13.22 -16.44 -5.58
CA GLU A 34 -12.69 -17.39 -6.55
C GLU A 34 -11.16 -17.28 -6.62
N GLU A 35 -10.47 -18.33 -6.17
CA GLU A 35 -9.01 -18.37 -6.11
C GLU A 35 -8.35 -18.04 -7.46
N ALA A 36 -8.87 -18.60 -8.56
CA ALA A 36 -8.33 -18.37 -9.89
C ALA A 36 -8.42 -16.88 -10.33
N ILE A 37 -9.38 -16.12 -9.82
CA ILE A 37 -9.53 -14.69 -10.11
C ILE A 37 -8.51 -13.90 -9.29
N VAL A 38 -8.44 -14.18 -7.99
CA VAL A 38 -7.53 -13.52 -7.04
C VAL A 38 -6.09 -13.78 -7.45
N GLU A 39 -5.73 -15.05 -7.69
CA GLU A 39 -4.38 -15.47 -8.06
C GLU A 39 -3.90 -14.80 -9.35
N LEU A 40 -4.73 -14.77 -10.39
CA LEU A 40 -4.36 -14.13 -11.66
C LEU A 40 -4.12 -12.63 -11.49
N ALA A 41 -4.99 -11.94 -10.73
CA ALA A 41 -4.82 -10.52 -10.44
C ALA A 41 -3.57 -10.28 -9.57
N PHE A 42 -3.32 -11.14 -8.59
CA PHE A 42 -2.19 -11.04 -7.68
C PHE A 42 -0.85 -11.28 -8.37
N GLN A 43 -0.73 -12.34 -9.17
CA GLN A 43 0.48 -12.63 -9.96
C GLN A 43 0.80 -11.49 -10.92
N THR A 44 -0.22 -10.94 -11.60
CA THR A 44 -0.03 -9.81 -12.50
C THR A 44 0.39 -8.55 -11.73
N THR A 45 -0.21 -8.30 -10.56
CA THR A 45 0.18 -7.20 -9.67
C THR A 45 1.63 -7.37 -9.21
N GLY A 46 2.02 -8.57 -8.77
CA GLY A 46 3.39 -8.90 -8.39
C GLY A 46 4.40 -8.58 -9.49
N LYS A 47 4.14 -9.04 -10.73
CA LYS A 47 4.96 -8.70 -11.90
C LYS A 47 5.08 -7.19 -12.13
N ILE A 48 3.99 -6.44 -11.98
CA ILE A 48 4.04 -4.97 -12.10
C ILE A 48 5.02 -4.38 -11.07
N ILE A 49 4.89 -4.78 -9.79
CA ILE A 49 5.71 -4.26 -8.69
C ILE A 49 7.18 -4.70 -8.80
N THR A 50 7.46 -5.95 -9.20
CA THR A 50 8.83 -6.49 -9.18
C THR A 50 9.59 -6.33 -10.48
N GLU A 51 8.93 -6.13 -11.62
CA GLU A 51 9.60 -6.02 -12.91
C GLU A 51 9.32 -4.70 -13.63
N LEU A 52 8.07 -4.25 -13.64
CA LEU A 52 7.71 -3.07 -14.42
C LEU A 52 8.07 -1.78 -13.68
N TYR A 53 7.98 -1.75 -12.35
CA TYR A 53 8.41 -0.59 -11.57
C TYR A 53 9.88 -0.29 -11.87
N ASP A 54 10.77 -1.29 -11.84
CA ASP A 54 12.18 -1.08 -12.17
C ASP A 54 12.43 -0.55 -13.60
N LYS A 55 11.58 -0.91 -14.56
CA LYS A 55 11.76 -0.57 -15.99
C LYS A 55 11.09 0.73 -16.42
N GLN A 56 9.94 1.07 -15.84
CA GLN A 56 9.09 2.15 -16.35
C GLN A 56 8.28 2.85 -15.25
N PHE A 57 8.80 2.97 -14.03
CA PHE A 57 8.09 3.63 -12.92
C PHE A 57 7.58 5.04 -13.28
N SER A 58 8.35 5.80 -14.07
CA SER A 58 7.97 7.15 -14.49
C SER A 58 6.63 7.24 -15.23
N SER A 59 6.25 6.21 -16.00
CA SER A 59 4.94 6.17 -16.67
C SER A 59 3.80 5.67 -15.76
N MET A 60 4.14 5.18 -14.56
CA MET A 60 3.22 4.55 -13.62
C MET A 60 3.06 5.32 -12.30
N ILE A 61 3.86 6.36 -12.08
CA ILE A 61 3.92 7.14 -10.83
C ILE A 61 2.54 7.63 -10.37
N ASP A 62 1.68 8.03 -11.31
CA ASP A 62 0.35 8.53 -11.00
C ASP A 62 -0.58 7.45 -10.44
N SER A 63 -0.28 6.18 -10.69
CA SER A 63 -1.03 5.02 -10.20
C SER A 63 -0.45 4.36 -8.95
N PHE A 64 0.61 4.94 -8.37
CA PHE A 64 1.28 4.37 -7.19
C PHE A 64 0.31 4.16 -6.03
N GLN A 65 -0.54 5.14 -5.73
CA GLN A 65 -1.52 5.03 -4.65
C GLN A 65 -2.55 3.93 -4.91
N ASP A 66 -2.99 3.77 -6.18
CA ASP A 66 -3.89 2.70 -6.59
C ASP A 66 -3.24 1.32 -6.41
N ALA A 67 -1.94 1.20 -6.69
CA ALA A 67 -1.17 -0.01 -6.49
C ALA A 67 -1.08 -0.40 -5.00
N VAL A 68 -0.73 0.56 -4.14
CA VAL A 68 -0.66 0.34 -2.68
C VAL A 68 -2.03 -0.02 -2.12
N LYS A 69 -3.11 0.62 -2.59
CA LYS A 69 -4.49 0.29 -2.21
C LYS A 69 -4.89 -1.11 -2.68
N CYS A 70 -4.51 -1.49 -3.89
CA CYS A 70 -4.74 -2.82 -4.44
C CYS A 70 -4.02 -3.89 -3.60
N LEU A 71 -2.75 -3.70 -3.27
CA LEU A 71 -1.98 -4.58 -2.37
C LEU A 71 -2.60 -4.67 -0.98
N SER A 72 -3.09 -3.56 -0.42
CA SER A 72 -3.80 -3.58 0.87
C SER A 72 -5.02 -4.49 0.84
N GLU A 73 -5.74 -4.54 -0.28
CA GLU A 73 -6.95 -5.35 -0.40
C GLU A 73 -6.61 -6.84 -0.53
N PHE A 74 -5.55 -7.20 -1.26
CA PHE A 74 -5.01 -8.56 -1.24
C PHE A 74 -4.57 -8.97 0.18
N ALA A 75 -3.91 -8.06 0.91
CA ALA A 75 -3.54 -8.28 2.30
C ALA A 75 -4.74 -8.49 3.24
N CYS A 76 -5.90 -7.91 2.92
CA CYS A 76 -7.11 -8.02 3.72
C CYS A 76 -8.02 -9.18 3.32
N ASN A 77 -7.71 -9.93 2.25
CA ASN A 77 -8.51 -11.09 1.87
C ASN A 77 -8.20 -12.30 2.77
N ALA A 78 -9.04 -12.47 3.81
CA ALA A 78 -8.85 -13.48 4.85
C ALA A 78 -8.92 -14.95 4.37
N ARG A 79 -9.26 -15.20 3.09
CA ARG A 79 -9.30 -16.54 2.48
C ARG A 79 -7.92 -17.04 2.06
N PHE A 80 -7.00 -16.13 1.72
CA PHE A 80 -5.73 -16.46 1.07
C PHE A 80 -4.55 -15.88 1.87
N LEU A 81 -4.18 -16.57 2.96
CA LEU A 81 -3.15 -16.09 3.89
C LEU A 81 -1.79 -15.85 3.21
N ASP A 82 -1.38 -16.75 2.31
CA ASP A 82 -0.11 -16.63 1.57
C ASP A 82 -0.10 -15.40 0.67
N THR A 83 -1.20 -15.18 -0.06
CA THR A 83 -1.43 -13.95 -0.83
C THR A 83 -1.36 -12.72 0.06
N SER A 84 -1.91 -12.77 1.27
CA SER A 84 -1.86 -11.64 2.19
C SER A 84 -0.44 -11.32 2.67
N MET A 85 0.34 -12.35 3.02
CA MET A 85 1.74 -12.19 3.46
C MET A 85 2.61 -11.64 2.34
N GLU A 86 2.42 -12.15 1.12
CA GLU A 86 3.19 -11.73 -0.04
C GLU A 86 2.78 -10.33 -0.53
N ALA A 87 1.50 -9.96 -0.41
CA ALA A 87 1.05 -8.60 -0.65
C ALA A 87 1.75 -7.59 0.28
N ILE A 88 1.90 -7.92 1.56
CA ILE A 88 2.66 -7.08 2.50
C ILE A 88 4.14 -7.00 2.09
N ARG A 89 4.74 -8.08 1.56
CA ARG A 89 6.10 -8.04 1.01
C ARG A 89 6.20 -7.07 -0.18
N TYR A 90 5.22 -7.05 -1.07
CA TYR A 90 5.16 -6.07 -2.18
C TYR A 90 4.98 -4.64 -1.69
N VAL A 91 4.19 -4.39 -0.64
CA VAL A 91 4.09 -3.04 -0.03
C VAL A 91 5.46 -2.58 0.47
N ARG A 92 6.28 -3.48 1.04
CA ARG A 92 7.66 -3.16 1.39
C ARG A 92 8.52 -2.83 0.17
N SER A 93 8.36 -3.56 -0.94
CA SER A 93 9.04 -3.22 -2.20
C SER A 93 8.64 -1.83 -2.72
N CYS A 94 7.36 -1.44 -2.58
CA CYS A 94 6.92 -0.08 -2.94
C CYS A 94 7.64 1.00 -2.14
N ALA A 95 8.04 0.75 -0.89
CA ALA A 95 8.83 1.71 -0.11
C ALA A 95 10.22 1.96 -0.74
N ASN A 96 10.85 0.92 -1.30
CA ASN A 96 12.10 1.07 -2.05
C ASN A 96 11.89 1.95 -3.29
N SER A 97 10.75 1.81 -3.99
CA SER A 97 10.41 2.67 -5.12
C SER A 97 10.19 4.13 -4.69
N VAL A 98 9.53 4.39 -3.55
CA VAL A 98 9.38 5.76 -3.03
C VAL A 98 10.73 6.40 -2.75
N SER A 99 11.64 5.67 -2.09
CA SER A 99 12.98 6.17 -1.78
C SER A 99 13.83 6.37 -3.03
N SER A 100 13.90 5.37 -3.92
CA SER A 100 14.77 5.39 -5.10
C SER A 100 14.30 6.37 -6.18
N CYS A 101 12.99 6.64 -6.23
CA CYS A 101 12.38 7.54 -7.21
C CYS A 101 11.81 8.81 -6.57
N ALA A 102 12.38 9.27 -5.47
CA ALA A 102 11.94 10.45 -4.72
C ALA A 102 11.71 11.69 -5.62
N HIS A 103 12.60 11.92 -6.59
CA HIS A 103 12.51 13.02 -7.55
C HIS A 103 11.22 12.95 -8.41
N LEU A 104 10.81 11.76 -8.86
CA LEU A 104 9.59 11.59 -9.65
C LEU A 104 8.33 11.95 -8.87
N PHE A 105 8.30 11.68 -7.56
CA PHE A 105 7.19 12.09 -6.70
C PHE A 105 7.15 13.61 -6.46
N ALA A 106 8.30 14.28 -6.45
CA ALA A 106 8.39 15.72 -6.27
C ALA A 106 8.04 16.50 -7.56
N GLU A 107 8.59 16.07 -8.70
CA GLU A 107 8.52 16.81 -9.97
C GLU A 107 7.20 16.61 -10.73
N HIS A 108 6.60 15.42 -10.64
CA HIS A 108 5.48 15.05 -11.51
C HIS A 108 4.15 15.65 -11.04
N ALA A 109 3.89 16.92 -11.29
CA ALA A 109 2.68 17.67 -10.89
C ALA A 109 1.36 17.25 -11.59
N GLY A 110 1.21 15.97 -11.97
CA GLY A 110 0.12 15.45 -12.79
C GLY A 110 -1.24 15.27 -12.11
N MET A 111 -1.41 15.61 -10.82
CA MET A 111 -2.73 15.59 -10.16
C MET A 111 -3.26 17.02 -9.98
N GLU A 112 -4.53 17.23 -10.37
CA GLU A 112 -5.26 18.51 -10.18
C GLU A 112 -5.28 18.99 -8.71
N THR A 113 -5.02 18.09 -7.75
CA THR A 113 -4.89 18.37 -6.32
C THR A 113 -3.52 18.92 -5.90
N ASP A 114 -2.49 18.88 -6.75
CA ASP A 114 -1.11 19.24 -6.38
C ASP A 114 -0.86 20.75 -6.33
N VAL A 115 -1.78 21.58 -6.83
CA VAL A 115 -1.64 23.05 -6.83
C VAL A 115 -1.56 23.62 -5.41
N THR A 116 -2.06 22.89 -4.40
CA THR A 116 -2.07 23.31 -2.99
C THR A 116 -0.96 22.68 -2.15
N VAL A 117 -0.21 21.70 -2.67
CA VAL A 117 0.82 20.96 -1.93
C VAL A 117 2.20 21.47 -2.33
N ALA A 118 2.99 21.88 -1.35
CA ALA A 118 4.38 22.28 -1.58
C ALA A 118 5.16 21.13 -2.22
N GLU A 119 6.01 21.44 -3.21
CA GLU A 119 6.77 20.44 -3.97
C GLU A 119 7.51 19.45 -3.08
N GLU A 120 8.13 19.97 -2.03
CA GLU A 120 8.83 19.22 -1.01
C GLU A 120 7.97 18.21 -0.25
N ASP A 121 6.67 18.45 -0.13
CA ASP A 121 5.70 17.60 0.57
C ASP A 121 5.02 16.56 -0.34
N ARG A 122 5.20 16.66 -1.66
CA ARG A 122 4.55 15.75 -2.60
C ARG A 122 4.98 14.30 -2.42
N ILE A 123 6.27 14.04 -2.12
CA ILE A 123 6.74 12.69 -1.80
C ILE A 123 6.04 12.09 -0.57
N TRP A 124 5.75 12.92 0.43
CA TRP A 124 5.00 12.48 1.60
C TRP A 124 3.56 12.15 1.22
N VAL A 125 2.86 13.10 0.61
CA VAL A 125 1.43 12.97 0.28
C VAL A 125 1.17 11.86 -0.74
N ARG A 126 2.07 11.66 -1.70
CA ARG A 126 1.88 10.74 -2.82
C ARG A 126 2.55 9.38 -2.65
N GLY A 127 3.62 9.30 -1.86
CA GLY A 127 4.43 8.10 -1.66
C GLY A 127 4.29 7.55 -0.24
N TRP A 128 4.94 8.21 0.72
CA TRP A 128 5.08 7.68 2.08
C TRP A 128 3.77 7.58 2.85
N PHE A 129 2.93 8.61 2.83
CA PHE A 129 1.69 8.64 3.58
C PHE A 129 0.69 7.57 3.11
N PRO A 130 0.36 7.44 1.81
CA PRO A 130 -0.52 6.38 1.34
C PRO A 130 0.00 4.97 1.66
N LEU A 131 1.31 4.77 1.61
CA LEU A 131 1.95 3.49 1.94
C LEU A 131 1.81 3.14 3.42
N LEU A 132 2.16 4.06 4.31
CA LEU A 132 2.07 3.86 5.76
C LEU A 132 0.61 3.77 6.23
N PHE A 133 -0.28 4.56 5.63
CA PHE A 133 -1.70 4.49 5.88
C PHE A 133 -2.30 3.14 5.46
N SER A 134 -1.90 2.63 4.29
CA SER A 134 -2.31 1.29 3.82
C SER A 134 -1.91 0.18 4.81
N LEU A 135 -0.66 0.18 5.28
CA LEU A 135 -0.23 -0.77 6.32
C LEU A 135 -1.06 -0.61 7.60
N SER A 136 -1.38 0.61 8.02
CA SER A 136 -2.26 0.85 9.16
C SER A 136 -3.66 0.25 8.95
N CYS A 137 -4.24 0.39 7.75
CA CYS A 137 -5.51 -0.26 7.40
C CYS A 137 -5.42 -1.78 7.53
N VAL A 138 -4.35 -2.41 7.04
CA VAL A 138 -4.13 -3.86 7.17
C VAL A 138 -4.07 -4.27 8.64
N VAL A 139 -3.33 -3.52 9.47
CA VAL A 139 -3.21 -3.78 10.92
C VAL A 139 -4.56 -3.67 11.65
N ASN A 140 -5.47 -2.83 11.18
CA ASN A 140 -6.78 -2.65 11.81
C ASN A 140 -7.84 -3.63 11.29
N ARG A 141 -7.71 -4.14 10.06
CA ARG A 141 -8.74 -4.98 9.38
C ARG A 141 -8.49 -6.49 9.47
N CYS A 142 -7.25 -6.94 9.67
CA CYS A 142 -6.87 -8.34 9.42
C CYS A 142 -6.78 -9.21 10.69
N LYS A 143 -6.48 -10.51 10.52
CA LYS A 143 -6.19 -11.44 11.62
C LYS A 143 -4.77 -11.26 12.18
N LEU A 144 -4.52 -11.82 13.36
CA LEU A 144 -3.29 -11.60 14.16
C LEU A 144 -2.00 -11.75 13.34
N ASP A 145 -1.85 -12.80 12.55
CA ASP A 145 -0.61 -13.06 11.81
C ASP A 145 -0.32 -11.97 10.78
N VAL A 146 -1.34 -11.60 9.99
CA VAL A 146 -1.26 -10.55 8.97
C VAL A 146 -1.02 -9.18 9.63
N ARG A 147 -1.70 -8.89 10.75
CA ARG A 147 -1.50 -7.65 11.52
C ARG A 147 -0.07 -7.54 12.02
N THR A 148 0.46 -8.62 12.60
CA THR A 148 1.83 -8.67 13.13
C THR A 148 2.84 -8.45 12.01
N ARG A 149 2.63 -9.08 10.85
CA ARG A 149 3.50 -8.88 9.69
C ARG A 149 3.44 -7.46 9.15
N ALA A 150 2.25 -6.87 9.02
CA ALA A 150 2.09 -5.49 8.56
C ALA A 150 2.71 -4.47 9.52
N LEU A 151 2.58 -4.65 10.84
CA LEU A 151 3.27 -3.85 11.85
C LEU A 151 4.78 -3.95 11.74
N THR A 152 5.29 -5.18 11.59
CA THR A 152 6.72 -5.42 11.42
C THR A 152 7.26 -4.66 10.21
N VAL A 153 6.60 -4.78 9.06
CA VAL A 153 6.99 -4.07 7.84
C VAL A 153 6.86 -2.55 7.98
N MET A 154 5.82 -2.04 8.66
CA MET A 154 5.69 -0.61 8.94
C MET A 154 6.89 -0.09 9.74
N PHE A 155 7.27 -0.76 10.83
CA PHE A 155 8.42 -0.35 11.63
C PHE A 155 9.76 -0.56 10.92
N GLU A 156 9.91 -1.60 10.10
CA GLU A 156 11.07 -1.77 9.21
C GLU A 156 11.22 -0.54 8.28
N ILE A 157 10.14 -0.10 7.65
CA ILE A 157 10.13 1.08 6.76
C ILE A 157 10.50 2.34 7.54
N ILE A 158 9.86 2.59 8.69
CA ILE A 158 10.14 3.77 9.52
C ILE A 158 11.60 3.78 9.97
N LYS A 159 12.14 2.62 10.38
CA LYS A 159 13.53 2.50 10.81
C LYS A 159 14.52 2.72 9.66
N THR A 160 14.17 2.27 8.46
CA THR A 160 15.06 2.32 7.28
C THR A 160 15.06 3.68 6.61
N TYR A 161 13.92 4.37 6.56
CA TYR A 161 13.74 5.60 5.77
C TYR A 161 13.36 6.82 6.59
N GLY A 162 13.12 6.68 7.90
CA GLY A 162 12.62 7.77 8.74
C GLY A 162 13.60 8.94 8.91
N ASP A 163 14.89 8.71 8.69
CA ASP A 163 15.92 9.76 8.64
C ASP A 163 15.70 10.75 7.46
N THR A 164 15.05 10.30 6.39
CA THR A 164 14.66 11.14 5.25
C THR A 164 13.38 11.95 5.51
N PHE A 165 12.65 11.68 6.60
CA PHE A 165 11.36 12.31 6.86
C PHE A 165 11.52 13.68 7.50
N ARG A 166 10.71 14.65 7.04
CA ARG A 166 10.66 15.99 7.62
C ARG A 166 9.96 15.98 8.98
N SER A 167 10.31 16.96 9.81
CA SER A 167 9.78 17.10 11.18
C SER A 167 8.25 17.16 11.22
N HIS A 168 7.59 17.82 10.27
CA HIS A 168 6.13 17.87 10.23
C HIS A 168 5.48 16.57 9.76
N TRP A 169 6.13 15.79 8.90
CA TRP A 169 5.62 14.47 8.47
C TRP A 169 5.56 13.48 9.63
N TRP A 170 6.52 13.55 10.55
CA TRP A 170 6.48 12.77 11.79
C TRP A 170 5.20 13.00 12.59
N LYS A 171 4.65 14.22 12.60
CA LYS A 171 3.39 14.52 13.29
C LYS A 171 2.23 13.74 12.68
N ASP A 172 2.17 13.61 11.36
CA ASP A 172 1.14 12.83 10.67
C ASP A 172 1.35 11.33 10.87
N LEU A 173 2.60 10.87 10.83
CA LEU A 173 2.96 9.48 11.14
C LEU A 173 2.54 9.10 12.57
N PHE A 174 2.81 9.94 13.56
CA PHE A 174 2.40 9.68 14.94
C PHE A 174 0.89 9.57 15.07
N LYS A 175 0.10 10.37 14.34
CA LYS A 175 -1.37 10.19 14.32
C LYS A 175 -1.77 8.80 13.80
N ILE A 176 -1.07 8.29 12.79
CA ILE A 176 -1.30 6.92 12.26
C ILE A 176 -0.93 5.88 13.33
N LEU A 177 0.25 5.98 13.93
CA LEU A 177 0.74 5.05 14.94
C LEU A 177 -0.16 5.04 16.18
N PHE A 178 -0.51 6.21 16.71
CA PHE A 178 -1.39 6.31 17.87
C PHE A 178 -2.76 5.69 17.61
N ARG A 179 -3.36 5.89 16.43
CA ARG A 179 -4.63 5.23 16.08
C ARG A 179 -4.55 3.71 16.11
N ILE A 180 -3.42 3.14 15.68
CA ILE A 180 -3.22 1.68 15.73
C ILE A 180 -3.22 1.18 17.18
N PHE A 181 -2.54 1.89 18.08
CA PHE A 181 -2.43 1.50 19.49
C PHE A 181 -3.63 1.92 20.33
N ASP A 182 -4.35 2.97 19.97
CA ASP A 182 -5.59 3.38 20.63
C ASP A 182 -6.72 2.39 20.34
N ASN A 183 -6.80 1.84 19.11
CA ASN A 183 -7.72 0.74 18.80
C ASN A 183 -7.41 -0.56 19.57
N MET A 184 -6.22 -0.67 20.17
CA MET A 184 -5.84 -1.78 21.06
C MET A 184 -6.22 -1.53 22.52
N LYS A 185 -6.71 -0.34 22.88
CA LYS A 185 -7.35 -0.12 24.18
C LYS A 185 -8.69 -0.87 24.13
N LEU A 186 -8.71 -2.03 24.78
CA LEU A 186 -9.91 -2.83 25.04
C LEU A 186 -11.04 -1.88 25.53
N PRO A 187 -12.32 -2.15 25.18
CA PRO A 187 -13.40 -1.52 25.92
C PRO A 187 -13.21 -1.92 27.40
N GLU A 188 -12.96 -0.95 28.27
CA GLU A 188 -13.16 -1.13 29.69
C GLU A 188 -14.64 -1.49 29.89
N GLN A 189 -14.97 -2.77 29.96
CA GLN A 189 -16.18 -3.27 30.61
C GLN A 189 -16.19 -4.80 30.64
N HIS A 190 -15.94 -5.36 31.83
CA HIS A 190 -16.77 -6.38 32.47
C HIS A 190 -16.22 -6.64 33.89
N THR A 191 -16.79 -5.91 34.84
CA THR A 191 -17.13 -6.36 36.20
C THR A 191 -16.27 -7.51 36.78
N GLU A 192 -15.12 -7.19 37.38
CA GLU A 192 -14.67 -8.00 38.50
C GLU A 192 -15.65 -7.75 39.65
N LYS A 193 -16.58 -8.69 39.82
CA LYS A 193 -17.20 -8.92 41.11
C LYS A 193 -16.07 -9.14 42.11
N ALA A 194 -15.75 -8.12 42.90
CA ALA A 194 -15.13 -8.34 44.18
C ALA A 194 -16.20 -8.97 45.07
N GLU A 195 -16.22 -10.31 45.07
CA GLU A 195 -16.60 -11.03 46.28
C GLU A 195 -15.64 -10.63 47.40
N TRP A 196 -16.18 -10.58 48.62
CA TRP A 196 -15.55 -10.32 49.92
C TRP A 196 -15.39 -8.84 50.30
#